data_AF-A9FEY4-F1
#
_entry.id   AF-A9FEY4-F1
#
_cell.length_a   1.000
_cell.length_b   1.000
_cell.length_c   1.000
_cell.angle_alpha   90.00
_cell.angle_beta   90.00
_cell.angle_gamma   90.00
#
_symmetry.space_group_name_H-M   'P 1'
#
loop_
_entity.id
_entity.type
_entity.pdbx_description
1 polymer ?
#
loop_
_entity_poly.entity_id
_entity_poly.type
_entity_poly.pdbx_seq_one_letter_code
_entity_poly.pdbx_strand_id
1 'polypeptide(L)'
;MLSRGRVRFTTQRSRGKRPAMPEPSTAAFEAEVARALRSLEADSSVSALDPLGDPAGAARALSAEGGGAPLILRVAPELGALRREQDTGFGPAPRDPVWLRIERGASVLRLAPLRLAGARHARPEAGGAGGAGEGTAEPREAVGIQVISERRPCCGAPTCAHERTYVAAWLALATPALAAPARATAARRLLVAEAQDLEAARAEALVEAVAAPLAAALGVPLETARGTEPPGAIAPRPLPEPAPTPPPALPAAALSRFAIRSEGELLVLRDYASHGPRGSAARNALIGAALLLAALALWIQVMRSVSAGDSGIAIGVGSAAVLLSLAGYAFLGVARFSSRYAARSAPVVSFGPGRFVVAPWVSRTGAIDLRPEGRLGAAISAGEVREIRVLPRGDGFAVEIETDHGPIDALLTEREDVARYWRDAMDRAVASVRHAGGPSAKQRLRARAQAQQAPAAG
;
A
#
# COMPACT_ATOMS: atom_id res chain seq x y z
N MET A 1 60.75 -10.22 -0.40
CA MET A 1 59.97 -9.48 -1.41
C MET A 1 58.51 -9.49 -0.99
N LEU A 2 58.01 -8.39 -0.42
CA LEU A 2 56.64 -8.24 0.10
C LEU A 2 55.92 -7.18 -0.74
N SER A 3 54.90 -7.59 -1.49
CA SER A 3 54.02 -6.70 -2.26
C SER A 3 52.75 -6.42 -1.44
N ARG A 4 52.65 -5.21 -0.88
CA ARG A 4 51.43 -4.70 -0.23
C ARG A 4 50.59 -3.96 -1.27
N GLY A 5 49.49 -4.56 -1.72
CA GLY A 5 48.47 -3.89 -2.51
C GLY A 5 47.57 -3.01 -1.62
N ARG A 6 47.65 -1.68 -1.78
CA ARG A 6 46.73 -0.73 -1.16
C ARG A 6 45.41 -0.71 -1.93
N VAL A 7 44.32 -1.15 -1.29
CA VAL A 7 42.95 -0.90 -1.76
C VAL A 7 42.57 0.53 -1.37
N ARG A 8 42.37 1.40 -2.36
CA ARG A 8 41.80 2.75 -2.16
C ARG A 8 40.28 2.63 -2.11
N PHE A 9 39.69 2.81 -0.94
CA PHE A 9 38.27 3.09 -0.80
C PHE A 9 37.99 4.51 -1.33
N THR A 10 37.26 4.59 -2.44
CA THR A 10 36.71 5.84 -2.93
C THR A 10 35.58 6.27 -2.00
N THR A 11 35.83 7.29 -1.18
CA THR A 11 34.80 8.00 -0.41
C THR A 11 33.74 8.55 -1.36
N GLN A 12 32.51 8.11 -1.19
CA GLN A 12 31.33 8.56 -1.91
C GLN A 12 31.09 10.04 -1.57
N ARG A 13 31.47 10.95 -2.49
CA ARG A 13 31.21 12.39 -2.34
C ARG A 13 29.70 12.63 -2.26
N SER A 14 29.25 13.19 -1.14
CA SER A 14 27.88 13.68 -0.95
C SER A 14 27.62 14.83 -1.94
N ARG A 15 27.03 14.52 -3.09
CA ARG A 15 26.58 15.52 -4.06
C ARG A 15 25.48 16.36 -3.39
N GLY A 16 25.71 17.66 -3.28
CA GLY A 16 24.76 18.63 -2.73
C GLY A 16 23.37 18.43 -3.33
N LYS A 17 22.40 18.15 -2.45
CA LYS A 17 21.00 17.88 -2.78
C LYS A 17 20.40 19.19 -3.31
N ARG A 18 20.10 19.27 -4.62
CA ARG A 18 19.27 20.37 -5.16
C ARG A 18 17.95 20.41 -4.37
N PRO A 19 17.42 21.59 -4.02
CA PRO A 19 16.13 21.69 -3.35
C PRO A 19 15.06 21.11 -4.27
N ALA A 20 14.52 19.95 -3.91
CA ALA A 20 13.35 19.40 -4.57
C ALA A 20 12.18 20.37 -4.35
N MET A 21 11.38 20.61 -5.39
CA MET A 21 10.06 21.24 -5.24
C MET A 21 9.30 20.55 -4.12
N PRO A 22 8.53 21.29 -3.30
CA PRO A 22 7.91 20.75 -2.09
C PRO A 22 7.00 19.59 -2.48
N GLU A 23 7.38 18.37 -2.08
CA GLU A 23 6.42 17.31 -1.90
C GLU A 23 5.31 17.84 -0.98
N PRO A 24 4.04 17.41 -1.15
CA PRO A 24 2.99 17.75 -0.21
C PRO A 24 3.55 17.52 1.19
N SER A 25 3.58 18.57 2.00
CA SER A 25 4.26 18.46 3.28
C SER A 25 3.51 17.41 4.10
N THR A 26 4.25 16.47 4.70
CA THR A 26 3.69 15.49 5.64
C THR A 26 2.77 16.18 6.67
N ALA A 27 3.12 17.41 7.07
CA ALA A 27 2.31 18.28 7.92
C ALA A 27 0.90 18.60 7.38
N ALA A 28 0.72 18.81 6.08
CA ALA A 28 -0.59 19.05 5.49
C ALA A 28 -1.48 17.81 5.59
N PHE A 29 -0.93 16.63 5.28
CA PHE A 29 -1.61 15.36 5.43
C PHE A 29 -2.00 15.10 6.90
N GLU A 30 -1.07 15.29 7.84
CA GLU A 30 -1.32 15.15 9.27
C GLU A 30 -2.42 16.09 9.77
N ALA A 31 -2.46 17.33 9.29
CA ALA A 31 -3.51 18.28 9.65
C ALA A 31 -4.90 17.86 9.14
N GLU A 32 -4.98 17.26 7.95
CA GLU A 32 -6.23 16.71 7.38
C GLU A 32 -6.71 15.48 8.16
N VAL A 33 -5.79 14.59 8.55
CA VAL A 33 -6.07 13.42 9.39
C VAL A 33 -6.56 13.85 10.77
N ALA A 34 -5.85 14.78 11.42
CA ALA A 34 -6.24 15.29 12.73
C ALA A 34 -7.63 15.94 12.70
N ARG A 35 -7.99 16.60 11.59
CA ARG A 35 -9.33 17.17 11.39
C ARG A 35 -10.41 16.08 11.26
N ALA A 36 -10.12 15.02 10.51
CA ALA A 36 -11.03 13.88 10.39
C ALA A 36 -11.23 13.14 11.73
N LEU A 37 -10.18 12.97 12.53
CA LEU A 37 -10.29 12.36 13.85
C LEU A 37 -11.07 13.25 14.82
N ARG A 38 -10.87 14.58 14.77
CA ARG A 38 -11.66 15.52 15.58
C ARG A 38 -13.15 15.48 15.24
N SER A 39 -13.54 15.23 13.99
CA SER A 39 -14.97 15.09 13.67
C SER A 39 -15.61 13.83 14.29
N LEU A 40 -14.78 12.83 14.60
CA LEU A 40 -15.14 11.66 15.42
C LEU A 40 -14.99 11.89 16.93
N GLU A 41 -14.76 13.14 17.37
CA GLU A 41 -14.50 13.45 18.78
C GLU A 41 -13.30 12.66 19.35
N ALA A 42 -12.29 12.41 18.51
CA ALA A 42 -11.06 11.72 18.89
C ALA A 42 -9.83 12.60 18.64
N ASP A 43 -8.87 12.56 19.56
CA ASP A 43 -7.56 13.17 19.35
C ASP A 43 -6.68 12.28 18.47
N SER A 44 -5.80 12.89 17.69
CA SER A 44 -4.81 12.19 16.86
C SER A 44 -3.85 11.25 17.62
N SER A 45 -3.67 11.49 18.92
CA SER A 45 -2.85 10.71 19.83
C SER A 45 -3.55 9.49 20.41
N VAL A 46 -4.89 9.39 20.28
CA VAL A 46 -5.67 8.24 20.76
C VAL A 46 -5.19 6.98 20.05
N SER A 47 -5.03 5.89 20.81
CA SER A 47 -4.73 4.58 20.26
C SER A 47 -5.82 4.13 19.30
N ALA A 48 -5.44 3.70 18.10
CA ALA A 48 -6.37 3.16 17.12
C ALA A 48 -6.03 1.72 16.77
N LEU A 49 -7.06 0.97 16.39
CA LEU A 49 -6.95 -0.40 15.92
C LEU A 49 -6.93 -0.41 14.40
N ASP A 50 -6.09 -1.26 13.82
CA ASP A 50 -5.99 -1.46 12.38
C ASP A 50 -6.05 -2.95 12.08
N PRO A 51 -7.24 -3.57 12.07
CA PRO A 51 -7.34 -5.03 12.02
C PRO A 51 -6.85 -5.65 10.69
N LEU A 52 -6.69 -4.85 9.63
CA LEU A 52 -6.07 -5.29 8.38
C LEU A 52 -4.54 -5.36 8.48
N GLY A 53 -3.93 -4.44 9.23
CA GLY A 53 -2.50 -4.42 9.48
C GLY A 53 -2.10 -5.36 10.62
N ASP A 54 -2.83 -5.35 11.74
CA ASP A 54 -2.62 -6.16 12.94
C ASP A 54 -3.93 -6.80 13.43
N PRO A 55 -4.38 -7.90 12.79
CA PRO A 55 -5.61 -8.59 13.18
C PRO A 55 -5.54 -9.13 14.60
N ALA A 56 -4.37 -9.61 15.05
CA ALA A 56 -4.21 -10.18 16.38
C ALA A 56 -4.30 -9.11 17.48
N GLY A 57 -3.67 -7.95 17.29
CA GLY A 57 -3.79 -6.82 18.21
C GLY A 57 -5.21 -6.26 18.25
N ALA A 58 -5.87 -6.14 17.10
CA ALA A 58 -7.27 -5.73 17.03
C ALA A 58 -8.20 -6.70 17.75
N ALA A 59 -8.07 -8.01 17.52
CA ALA A 59 -8.85 -9.05 18.20
C ALA A 59 -8.73 -8.94 19.72
N ARG A 60 -7.49 -8.84 20.25
CA ARG A 60 -7.25 -8.67 21.69
C ARG A 60 -7.90 -7.40 22.25
N ALA A 61 -7.74 -6.26 21.56
CA ALA A 61 -8.31 -5.00 22.01
C ALA A 61 -9.84 -5.00 21.99
N LEU A 62 -10.45 -5.64 21.00
CA LEU A 62 -11.91 -5.79 20.90
C LEU A 62 -12.45 -6.73 21.99
N SER A 63 -11.73 -7.81 22.30
CA SER A 63 -12.09 -8.76 23.37
C SER A 63 -11.78 -8.27 24.78
N ALA A 64 -10.93 -7.25 24.95
CA ALA A 64 -10.57 -6.75 26.27
C ALA A 64 -11.81 -6.20 27.01
N GLU A 65 -12.01 -6.69 28.23
CA GLU A 65 -13.01 -6.18 29.16
C GLU A 65 -12.56 -4.78 29.63
N GLY A 66 -13.20 -3.75 29.08
CA GLY A 66 -12.88 -2.36 29.38
C GLY A 66 -14.12 -1.50 29.26
N GLY A 67 -14.58 -0.98 30.39
CA GLY A 67 -15.80 -0.18 30.48
C GLY A 67 -15.61 1.22 29.89
N GLY A 68 -16.25 1.46 28.75
CA GLY A 68 -16.79 2.78 28.40
C GLY A 68 -15.96 3.67 27.48
N ALA A 69 -14.69 3.37 27.19
CA ALA A 69 -13.95 4.15 26.21
C ALA A 69 -14.36 3.77 24.77
N PRO A 70 -14.62 4.75 23.89
CA PRO A 70 -14.86 4.50 22.47
C PRO A 70 -13.65 3.84 21.82
N LEU A 71 -13.89 2.94 20.88
CA LEU A 71 -12.83 2.36 20.06
C LEU A 71 -12.70 3.13 18.75
N ILE A 72 -11.47 3.47 18.40
CA ILE A 72 -11.13 4.04 17.08
C ILE A 72 -10.56 2.94 16.21
N LEU A 73 -11.23 2.64 15.10
CA LEU A 73 -10.80 1.62 14.14
C LEU A 73 -10.52 2.26 12.79
N ARG A 74 -9.49 1.77 12.11
CA ARG A 74 -9.32 1.98 10.68
C ARG A 74 -9.85 0.78 9.91
N VAL A 75 -10.71 1.05 8.95
CA VAL A 75 -11.29 0.02 8.08
C VAL A 75 -11.26 0.49 6.63
N ALA A 76 -11.47 -0.42 5.70
CA ALA A 76 -11.34 -0.12 4.28
C ALA A 76 -12.71 -0.21 3.56
N PRO A 77 -13.15 0.80 2.80
CA PRO A 77 -14.39 0.68 2.03
C PRO A 77 -14.22 -0.31 0.87
N GLU A 78 -15.34 -0.78 0.32
CA GLU A 78 -15.35 -1.52 -0.95
C GLU A 78 -14.53 -0.79 -2.03
N LEU A 79 -13.81 -1.56 -2.86
CA LEU A 79 -13.05 -0.99 -3.97
C LEU A 79 -14.01 -0.33 -4.98
N GLY A 80 -13.51 0.65 -5.73
CA GLY A 80 -14.28 1.28 -6.80
C GLY A 80 -14.66 0.28 -7.89
N ALA A 81 -15.79 0.53 -8.56
CA ALA A 81 -16.23 -0.28 -9.69
C ALA A 81 -15.11 -0.41 -10.75
N LEU A 82 -14.99 -1.61 -11.34
CA LEU A 82 -14.19 -1.81 -12.55
C LEU A 82 -14.74 -0.87 -13.63
N ARG A 83 -13.93 0.08 -14.08
CA ARG A 83 -14.30 0.95 -15.20
C ARG A 83 -14.39 0.07 -16.44
N ARG A 84 -15.63 -0.18 -16.91
CA ARG A 84 -15.90 -1.00 -18.10
C ARG A 84 -15.03 -0.50 -19.26
N GLU A 85 -14.36 -1.45 -19.92
CA GLU A 85 -13.76 -1.38 -21.26
C GLU A 85 -12.41 -0.65 -21.50
N GLN A 86 -11.85 0.17 -20.60
CA GLN A 86 -10.57 0.87 -20.90
C GLN A 86 -9.36 0.53 -20.02
N ASP A 87 -9.53 -0.18 -18.90
CA ASP A 87 -8.47 -0.40 -17.89
C ASP A 87 -8.33 -1.86 -17.45
N THR A 88 -8.36 -2.82 -18.37
CA THR A 88 -8.23 -4.26 -18.05
C THR A 88 -6.93 -4.65 -17.34
N GLY A 89 -5.94 -3.75 -17.23
CA GLY A 89 -4.64 -4.01 -16.60
C GLY A 89 -4.42 -3.46 -15.19
N PHE A 90 -5.28 -2.58 -14.64
CA PHE A 90 -4.96 -1.82 -13.41
C PHE A 90 -5.79 -2.18 -12.17
N GLY A 91 -6.65 -3.20 -12.26
CA GLY A 91 -7.50 -3.62 -11.15
C GLY A 91 -8.58 -2.58 -10.77
N PRO A 92 -9.42 -2.89 -9.77
CA PRO A 92 -10.43 -1.95 -9.30
C PRO A 92 -9.78 -0.72 -8.64
N ALA A 93 -10.42 0.44 -8.77
CA ALA A 93 -9.85 1.69 -8.24
C ALA A 93 -9.77 1.62 -6.70
N PRO A 94 -8.58 1.76 -6.10
CA PRO A 94 -8.42 1.76 -4.65
C PRO A 94 -9.16 2.95 -4.04
N ARG A 95 -9.63 2.77 -2.81
CA ARG A 95 -10.27 3.82 -2.02
C ARG A 95 -9.50 4.05 -0.73
N ASP A 96 -9.50 5.30 -0.29
CA ASP A 96 -8.90 5.67 0.99
C ASP A 96 -9.63 4.96 2.14
N PRO A 97 -8.91 4.47 3.17
CA PRO A 97 -9.49 3.98 4.39
C PRO A 97 -10.42 5.00 5.04
N VAL A 98 -11.23 4.53 5.97
CA VAL A 98 -12.08 5.38 6.80
C VAL A 98 -11.80 5.10 8.27
N TRP A 99 -12.03 6.12 9.08
CA TRP A 99 -12.03 6.01 10.53
C TRP A 99 -13.44 5.69 11.00
N LEU A 100 -13.54 4.73 11.92
CA LEU A 100 -14.74 4.42 12.67
C LEU A 100 -14.52 4.75 14.13
N ARG A 101 -15.53 5.36 14.74
CA ARG A 101 -15.69 5.41 16.18
C ARG A 101 -16.84 4.50 16.59
N ILE A 102 -16.56 3.58 17.49
CA ILE A 102 -17.52 2.58 17.97
C ILE A 102 -17.68 2.73 19.48
N GLU A 103 -18.94 2.83 19.92
CA GLU A 103 -19.31 2.71 21.32
C GLU A 103 -19.76 1.26 21.57
N ARG A 104 -19.23 0.62 22.62
CA ARG A 104 -19.55 -0.79 22.91
C ARG A 104 -21.04 -0.95 23.24
N GLY A 105 -21.69 -1.95 22.63
CA GLY A 105 -23.11 -2.24 22.76
C GLY A 105 -24.02 -1.39 21.87
N ALA A 106 -23.46 -0.49 21.05
CA ALA A 106 -24.23 0.35 20.13
C ALA A 106 -24.02 -0.07 18.67
N SER A 107 -25.12 -0.29 17.95
CA SER A 107 -25.09 -0.52 16.50
C SER A 107 -24.83 0.76 15.71
N VAL A 108 -25.13 1.92 16.30
CA VAL A 108 -24.84 3.23 15.70
C VAL A 108 -23.37 3.58 15.94
N LEU A 109 -22.63 3.77 14.86
CA LEU A 109 -21.23 4.18 14.84
C LEU A 109 -21.08 5.53 14.14
N ARG A 110 -19.92 6.17 14.28
CA ARG A 110 -19.58 7.38 13.51
C ARG A 110 -18.48 7.08 12.52
N LEU A 111 -18.62 7.58 11.30
CA LEU A 111 -17.69 7.36 10.20
C LEU A 111 -17.10 8.68 9.71
N ALA A 112 -15.79 8.72 9.54
CA ALA A 112 -15.08 9.84 8.91
C ALA A 112 -14.10 9.34 7.82
N PRO A 113 -13.88 10.11 6.74
CA PRO A 113 -12.84 9.78 5.76
C PRO A 113 -11.44 9.79 6.40
N LEU A 114 -10.46 9.12 5.80
CA LEU A 114 -9.06 9.16 6.29
C LEU A 114 -8.55 10.60 6.47
N ARG A 115 -8.88 11.47 5.52
CA ARG A 115 -8.44 12.87 5.43
C ARG A 115 -9.61 13.77 5.08
N LEU A 116 -9.72 14.86 5.81
CA LEU A 116 -10.75 15.87 5.60
C LEU A 116 -10.10 17.18 5.14
N ALA A 117 -10.21 17.46 3.84
CA ALA A 117 -9.62 18.63 3.22
C ALA A 117 -10.14 19.93 3.85
N GLY A 118 -9.26 20.93 3.95
CA GLY A 118 -9.66 22.26 4.40
C GLY A 118 -10.54 22.99 3.38
N ALA A 119 -11.47 23.83 3.88
CA ALA A 119 -12.42 24.62 3.09
C ALA A 119 -11.81 25.49 1.97
N ARG A 120 -10.48 25.72 1.97
CA ARG A 120 -9.80 26.61 1.00
C ARG A 120 -9.40 25.95 -0.32
N HIS A 121 -9.49 24.63 -0.46
CA HIS A 121 -9.02 23.92 -1.67
C HIS A 121 -10.01 22.91 -2.27
N ALA A 122 -11.29 22.96 -1.87
CA ALA A 122 -12.33 22.16 -2.51
C ALA A 122 -12.65 22.73 -3.91
N ARG A 123 -11.76 22.50 -4.88
CA ARG A 123 -12.14 22.58 -6.29
C ARG A 123 -13.09 21.40 -6.53
N PRO A 124 -14.32 21.62 -7.03
CA PRO A 124 -15.23 20.54 -7.34
C PRO A 124 -14.69 19.80 -8.56
N GLU A 125 -13.77 18.86 -8.35
CA GLU A 125 -13.34 17.97 -9.42
C GLU A 125 -14.45 16.96 -9.70
N ALA A 126 -15.08 17.15 -10.86
CA ALA A 126 -16.05 16.23 -11.43
C ALA A 126 -15.44 14.83 -11.57
N GLY A 127 -15.94 13.86 -10.82
CA GLY A 127 -15.68 12.43 -11.05
C GLY A 127 -14.98 11.65 -9.94
N GLY A 128 -14.67 12.27 -8.79
CA GLY A 128 -14.24 11.53 -7.60
C GLY A 128 -15.45 10.87 -6.93
N ALA A 129 -15.65 9.56 -7.14
CA ALA A 129 -16.72 8.75 -6.53
C ALA A 129 -16.51 8.49 -5.03
N GLY A 130 -16.43 9.57 -4.27
CA GLY A 130 -16.25 9.64 -2.82
C GLY A 130 -16.53 11.05 -2.31
N GLY A 131 -17.57 11.68 -2.85
CA GLY A 131 -18.07 12.96 -2.37
C GLY A 131 -18.81 12.78 -1.06
N ALA A 132 -18.08 12.54 0.03
CA ALA A 132 -18.54 12.97 1.34
C ALA A 132 -18.61 14.50 1.26
N GLY A 133 -19.83 15.04 1.27
CA GLY A 133 -20.07 16.47 1.39
C GLY A 133 -19.43 17.00 2.69
N GLU A 134 -19.34 18.33 2.80
CA GLU A 134 -18.78 19.06 3.93
C GLU A 134 -18.70 18.30 5.27
N GLY A 135 -17.55 17.68 5.51
CA GLY A 135 -16.76 18.01 6.68
C GLY A 135 -17.12 17.39 8.03
N THR A 136 -18.12 16.52 8.15
CA THR A 136 -18.54 16.01 9.47
C THR A 136 -18.61 14.50 9.52
N ALA A 137 -18.35 13.92 10.69
CA ALA A 137 -18.53 12.50 10.90
C ALA A 137 -20.02 12.17 10.81
N GLU A 138 -20.36 11.19 9.99
CA GLU A 138 -21.74 10.81 9.77
C GLU A 138 -22.10 9.63 10.68
N PRO A 139 -23.21 9.69 11.43
CA PRO A 139 -23.74 8.52 12.13
C PRO A 139 -24.20 7.49 11.09
N ARG A 140 -23.83 6.23 11.29
CA ARG A 140 -24.24 5.09 10.47
C ARG A 140 -24.66 3.95 11.37
N GLU A 141 -25.72 3.26 11.00
CA GLU A 141 -26.17 2.06 11.70
C GLU A 141 -25.48 0.83 11.09
N ALA A 142 -24.80 0.05 11.91
CA ALA A 142 -24.29 -1.27 11.58
C ALA A 142 -25.45 -2.27 11.61
N VAL A 143 -25.54 -3.12 10.59
CA VAL A 143 -26.62 -4.11 10.46
C VAL A 143 -26.12 -5.53 10.74
N GLY A 144 -24.84 -5.79 10.51
CA GLY A 144 -24.24 -7.11 10.72
C GLY A 144 -22.79 -7.16 10.25
N ILE A 145 -22.10 -8.22 10.61
CA ILE A 145 -20.79 -8.56 10.06
C ILE A 145 -20.91 -9.86 9.30
N GLN A 146 -20.46 -9.87 8.06
CA GLN A 146 -20.51 -11.04 7.19
C GLN A 146 -19.10 -11.52 6.87
N VAL A 147 -18.83 -12.79 7.14
CA VAL A 147 -17.59 -13.47 6.81
C VAL A 147 -17.80 -14.28 5.54
N ILE A 148 -17.07 -13.93 4.48
CA ILE A 148 -17.10 -14.62 3.19
C ILE A 148 -15.78 -15.34 2.96
N SER A 149 -15.81 -16.48 2.31
CA SER A 149 -14.63 -17.23 1.89
C SER A 149 -14.65 -17.51 0.40
N GLU A 150 -13.46 -17.53 -0.20
CA GLU A 150 -13.23 -17.78 -1.62
C GLU A 150 -11.95 -18.61 -1.77
N ARG A 151 -11.94 -19.55 -2.73
CA ARG A 151 -10.71 -20.25 -3.11
C ARG A 151 -10.01 -19.53 -4.24
N ARG A 152 -8.69 -19.40 -4.12
CA ARG A 152 -7.81 -18.71 -5.07
C ARG A 152 -6.61 -19.57 -5.45
N PRO A 153 -6.01 -19.38 -6.63
CA PRO A 153 -4.80 -20.11 -7.00
C PRO A 153 -3.64 -19.80 -6.04
N CYS A 154 -2.82 -20.81 -5.74
CA CYS A 154 -1.66 -20.65 -4.85
C CYS A 154 -0.64 -19.62 -5.36
N CYS A 155 -0.42 -19.64 -6.67
CA CYS A 155 0.57 -18.91 -7.44
C CYS A 155 0.16 -18.88 -8.92
N GLY A 156 0.83 -18.07 -9.73
CA GLY A 156 0.57 -18.01 -11.18
C GLY A 156 1.23 -19.11 -12.01
N ALA A 157 1.82 -20.15 -11.39
CA ALA A 157 2.46 -21.23 -12.14
C ALA A 157 1.40 -22.16 -12.75
N PRO A 158 1.47 -22.46 -14.06
CA PRO A 158 0.43 -23.25 -14.74
C PRO A 158 0.34 -24.70 -14.24
N THR A 159 1.37 -25.18 -13.55
CA THR A 159 1.44 -26.53 -12.98
C THR A 159 1.10 -26.56 -11.48
N CYS A 160 0.89 -25.42 -10.80
CA CYS A 160 0.43 -25.44 -9.41
C CYS A 160 -1.06 -25.79 -9.37
N ALA A 161 -1.38 -26.94 -8.76
CA ALA A 161 -2.76 -27.32 -8.44
C ALA A 161 -3.17 -26.94 -7.01
N HIS A 162 -2.28 -26.31 -6.23
CA HIS A 162 -2.63 -25.86 -4.89
C HIS A 162 -3.55 -24.63 -4.95
N GLU A 163 -4.44 -24.55 -3.96
CA GLU A 163 -5.35 -23.43 -3.74
C GLU A 163 -5.06 -22.80 -2.37
N ARG A 164 -5.45 -21.53 -2.23
CA ARG A 164 -5.51 -20.80 -0.96
C ARG A 164 -6.95 -20.44 -0.67
N THR A 165 -7.30 -20.41 0.60
CA THR A 165 -8.56 -19.84 1.05
C THR A 165 -8.32 -18.39 1.43
N TYR A 166 -8.99 -17.49 0.72
CA TYR A 166 -9.14 -16.09 1.09
C TYR A 166 -10.41 -15.94 1.92
N VAL A 167 -10.32 -15.28 3.07
CA VAL A 167 -11.45 -15.01 3.96
C VAL A 167 -11.49 -13.51 4.24
N ALA A 168 -12.68 -12.92 4.21
CA ALA A 168 -12.89 -11.50 4.47
C ALA A 168 -14.12 -11.28 5.35
N ALA A 169 -13.98 -10.44 6.37
CA ALA A 169 -15.08 -9.93 7.17
C ALA A 169 -15.47 -8.54 6.70
N TRP A 170 -16.77 -8.36 6.43
CA TRP A 170 -17.37 -7.12 5.98
C TRP A 170 -18.42 -6.64 6.97
N LEU A 171 -18.22 -5.45 7.52
CA LEU A 171 -19.23 -4.72 8.28
C LEU A 171 -20.25 -4.11 7.32
N ALA A 172 -21.50 -4.58 7.39
CA ALA A 172 -22.62 -4.06 6.61
C ALA A 172 -23.25 -2.86 7.32
N LEU A 173 -23.50 -1.79 6.56
CA LEU A 173 -24.14 -0.56 7.05
C LEU A 173 -25.56 -0.43 6.48
N ALA A 174 -26.46 0.13 7.27
CA ALA A 174 -27.82 0.42 6.86
C ALA A 174 -27.82 1.39 5.66
N THR A 175 -28.70 1.13 4.70
CA THR A 175 -28.87 2.04 3.56
C THR A 175 -29.61 3.28 4.05
N PRO A 176 -29.08 4.50 3.87
CA PRO A 176 -29.77 5.71 4.30
C PRO A 176 -31.11 5.87 3.56
N ALA A 177 -32.20 5.98 4.31
CA ALA A 177 -33.58 6.01 3.78
C ALA A 177 -33.87 7.17 2.81
N LEU A 178 -33.05 8.23 2.82
CA LEU A 178 -33.27 9.48 2.06
C LEU A 178 -32.18 9.76 1.00
N ALA A 179 -31.34 8.79 0.64
CA ALA A 179 -30.32 9.04 -0.37
C ALA A 179 -30.94 9.12 -1.78
N ALA A 180 -30.92 10.32 -2.37
CA ALA A 180 -31.21 10.51 -3.78
C ALA A 180 -30.34 9.55 -4.65
N PRO A 181 -30.87 8.96 -5.72
CA PRO A 181 -30.20 7.89 -6.49
C PRO A 181 -28.82 8.29 -7.02
N ALA A 182 -28.56 9.59 -7.24
CA ALA A 182 -27.27 10.09 -7.70
C ALA A 182 -26.16 10.15 -6.61
N ARG A 183 -26.52 10.08 -5.31
CA ARG A 183 -25.58 10.10 -4.17
C ARG A 183 -25.47 8.76 -3.43
N ALA A 184 -26.15 7.72 -3.90
CA ALA A 184 -26.23 6.40 -3.27
C ALA A 184 -24.94 5.54 -3.38
N THR A 185 -23.76 6.16 -3.53
CA THR A 185 -22.45 5.48 -3.64
C THR A 185 -21.66 5.46 -2.31
N ALA A 186 -22.30 5.79 -1.18
CA ALA A 186 -21.75 5.53 0.13
C ALA A 186 -21.43 4.03 0.26
N ALA A 187 -20.25 3.70 0.81
CA ALA A 187 -19.83 2.31 0.98
C ALA A 187 -20.88 1.58 1.83
N ARG A 188 -21.57 0.61 1.23
CA ARG A 188 -22.58 -0.21 1.91
C ARG A 188 -21.93 -1.20 2.86
N ARG A 189 -20.66 -1.51 2.62
CA ARG A 189 -19.87 -2.45 3.40
C ARG A 189 -18.45 -1.92 3.59
N LEU A 190 -17.88 -2.21 4.75
CA LEU A 190 -16.52 -1.88 5.11
C LEU A 190 -15.77 -3.18 5.41
N LEU A 191 -14.63 -3.38 4.75
CA LEU A 191 -13.72 -4.48 5.03
C LEU A 191 -13.06 -4.22 6.38
N VAL A 192 -13.33 -5.11 7.34
CA VAL A 192 -12.84 -4.98 8.71
C VAL A 192 -11.72 -5.97 9.01
N ALA A 193 -11.67 -7.12 8.35
CA ALA A 193 -10.56 -8.07 8.46
C ALA A 193 -10.46 -8.90 7.18
N GLU A 194 -9.26 -9.37 6.88
CA GLU A 194 -9.03 -10.33 5.81
C GLU A 194 -7.81 -11.22 6.14
N ALA A 195 -7.82 -12.43 5.61
CA ALA A 195 -6.69 -13.34 5.68
C ALA A 195 -6.67 -14.23 4.43
N GLN A 196 -5.48 -14.70 4.08
CA GLN A 196 -5.33 -15.74 3.07
C GLN A 196 -4.31 -16.77 3.54
N ASP A 197 -4.66 -18.04 3.41
CA ASP A 197 -3.81 -19.14 3.84
C ASP A 197 -4.01 -20.37 2.94
N LEU A 198 -3.06 -21.31 2.95
CA LEU A 198 -3.22 -22.62 2.34
C LEU A 198 -4.17 -23.50 3.18
N GLU A 199 -4.19 -23.28 4.49
CA GLU A 199 -5.08 -23.95 5.43
C GLU A 199 -6.33 -23.10 5.69
N ALA A 200 -7.47 -23.53 5.14
CA ALA A 200 -8.74 -22.80 5.26
C ALA A 200 -9.10 -22.44 6.71
N ALA A 201 -8.97 -23.40 7.63
CA ALA A 201 -9.29 -23.21 9.05
C ALA A 201 -8.46 -22.10 9.70
N ARG A 202 -7.20 -21.91 9.27
CA ARG A 202 -6.31 -20.87 9.82
C ARG A 202 -6.73 -19.48 9.35
N ALA A 203 -7.06 -19.33 8.06
CA ALA A 203 -7.58 -18.08 7.52
C ALA A 203 -8.92 -17.70 8.15
N GLU A 204 -9.83 -18.68 8.29
CA GLU A 204 -11.13 -18.50 8.95
C GLU A 204 -10.97 -18.11 10.41
N ALA A 205 -10.16 -18.85 11.18
CA ALA A 205 -9.91 -18.54 12.59
C ALA A 205 -9.33 -17.14 12.80
N LEU A 206 -8.40 -16.69 11.94
CA LEU A 206 -7.82 -15.35 12.04
C LEU A 206 -8.85 -14.24 11.79
N VAL A 207 -9.69 -14.40 10.76
CA VAL A 207 -10.72 -13.40 10.44
C VAL A 207 -11.83 -13.39 11.48
N GLU A 208 -12.29 -14.55 11.93
CA GLU A 208 -13.33 -14.64 12.95
C GLU A 208 -12.86 -14.17 14.33
N ALA A 209 -11.57 -14.30 14.66
CA ALA A 209 -10.98 -13.72 15.87
C ALA A 209 -11.12 -12.20 15.93
N VAL A 210 -11.25 -11.52 14.79
CA VAL A 210 -11.58 -10.08 14.73
C VAL A 210 -13.10 -9.87 14.60
N ALA A 211 -13.75 -10.60 13.70
CA ALA A 211 -15.15 -10.39 13.34
C ALA A 211 -16.11 -10.63 14.51
N ALA A 212 -15.90 -11.70 15.29
CA ALA A 212 -16.76 -12.04 16.41
C ALA A 212 -16.76 -10.97 17.52
N PRO A 213 -15.60 -10.56 18.10
CA PRO A 213 -15.62 -9.53 19.13
C PRO A 213 -16.03 -8.15 18.59
N LEU A 214 -15.83 -7.86 17.29
CA LEU A 214 -16.35 -6.63 16.69
C LEU A 214 -17.89 -6.66 16.57
N ALA A 215 -18.48 -7.78 16.14
CA ALA A 215 -19.93 -7.95 16.05
C ALA A 215 -20.58 -7.84 17.44
N ALA A 216 -19.98 -8.51 18.43
CA ALA A 216 -20.40 -8.41 19.83
C ALA A 216 -20.28 -6.97 20.37
N ALA A 217 -19.17 -6.27 20.07
CA ALA A 217 -18.97 -4.88 20.47
C ALA A 217 -19.98 -3.92 19.82
N LEU A 218 -20.47 -4.21 18.62
CA LEU A 218 -21.49 -3.41 17.94
C LEU A 218 -22.92 -3.84 18.26
N GLY A 219 -23.11 -4.97 18.95
CA GLY A 219 -24.45 -5.52 19.19
C GLY A 219 -25.17 -5.94 17.90
N VAL A 220 -24.44 -6.41 16.89
CA VAL A 220 -24.99 -6.81 15.57
C VAL A 220 -24.75 -8.29 15.29
N PRO A 221 -25.58 -8.95 14.46
CA PRO A 221 -25.38 -10.36 14.13
C PRO A 221 -24.07 -10.61 13.38
N LEU A 222 -23.53 -11.81 13.55
CA LEU A 222 -22.38 -12.34 12.80
C LEU A 222 -22.87 -13.43 11.85
N GLU A 223 -22.70 -13.23 10.55
CA GLU A 223 -22.98 -14.22 9.51
C GLU A 223 -21.68 -14.92 9.10
N THR A 224 -21.61 -16.24 9.27
CA THR A 224 -20.49 -17.08 8.84
C THR A 224 -20.97 -18.24 7.97
N ALA A 225 -20.04 -19.03 7.43
CA ALA A 225 -20.37 -20.28 6.75
C ALA A 225 -21.15 -21.28 7.63
N ARG A 226 -21.08 -21.14 8.97
CA ARG A 226 -21.79 -21.99 9.94
C ARG A 226 -23.20 -21.51 10.27
N GLY A 227 -23.62 -20.36 9.71
CA GLY A 227 -24.91 -19.73 9.98
C GLY A 227 -24.78 -18.35 10.62
N THR A 228 -25.92 -17.80 11.03
CA THR A 228 -26.01 -16.47 11.66
C THR A 228 -26.08 -16.60 13.17
N GLU A 229 -25.13 -15.98 13.86
CA GLU A 229 -25.11 -15.87 15.32
C GLU A 229 -25.72 -14.52 15.74
N PRO A 230 -26.78 -14.52 16.58
CA PRO A 230 -27.35 -13.27 17.09
C PRO A 230 -26.40 -12.61 18.11
N PRO A 231 -26.46 -11.28 18.32
CA PRO A 231 -25.51 -10.53 19.14
C PRO A 231 -25.19 -11.13 20.52
N GLY A 232 -26.22 -11.61 21.22
CA GLY A 232 -26.09 -12.18 22.57
C GLY A 232 -25.50 -13.59 22.63
N ALA A 233 -25.31 -14.26 21.50
CA ALA A 233 -24.77 -15.62 21.40
C ALA A 233 -23.33 -15.65 20.85
N ILE A 234 -22.76 -14.50 20.47
CA ILE A 234 -21.44 -14.43 19.83
C ILE A 234 -20.35 -14.64 20.88
N ALA A 235 -19.76 -15.83 20.87
CA ALA A 235 -18.61 -16.14 21.72
C ALA A 235 -17.29 -15.63 21.08
N PRO A 236 -16.34 -15.09 21.87
CA PRO A 236 -15.00 -14.77 21.38
C PRO A 236 -14.34 -15.97 20.71
N ARG A 237 -13.63 -15.73 19.61
CA ARG A 237 -12.88 -16.76 18.89
C ARG A 237 -11.40 -16.66 19.25
N PRO A 238 -10.72 -17.79 19.53
CA PRO A 238 -9.28 -17.76 19.83
C PRO A 238 -8.47 -17.41 18.58
N LEU A 239 -7.32 -16.78 18.79
CA LEU A 239 -6.35 -16.60 17.71
C LEU A 239 -5.73 -17.96 17.32
N PRO A 240 -5.47 -18.21 16.03
CA PRO A 240 -4.94 -19.49 15.56
C PRO A 240 -3.54 -19.81 16.11
N GLU A 241 -2.73 -18.79 16.37
CA GLU A 241 -1.41 -18.93 17.00
C GLU A 241 -1.30 -17.96 18.18
N PRO A 242 -0.64 -18.35 19.28
CA PRO A 242 -0.34 -17.44 20.38
C PRO A 242 0.59 -16.36 19.85
N ALA A 243 0.02 -15.18 19.60
CA ALA A 243 0.79 -14.05 19.12
C ALA A 243 1.87 -13.69 20.15
N PRO A 244 3.05 -13.24 19.71
CA PRO A 244 4.02 -12.64 20.61
C PRO A 244 3.35 -11.49 21.38
N THR A 245 3.95 -11.09 22.52
CA THR A 245 3.48 -9.98 23.34
C THR A 245 3.10 -8.81 22.43
N PRO A 246 1.84 -8.32 22.49
CA PRO A 246 1.38 -7.30 21.56
C PRO A 246 2.28 -6.08 21.64
N PRO A 247 2.72 -5.53 20.50
CA PRO A 247 3.25 -4.18 20.51
C PRO A 247 2.15 -3.24 21.05
N PRO A 248 2.53 -2.14 21.71
CA PRO A 248 1.56 -1.14 22.12
C PRO A 248 0.78 -0.63 20.91
N ALA A 249 -0.52 -0.38 21.10
CA ALA A 249 -1.36 0.17 20.05
C ALA A 249 -0.79 1.52 19.59
N LEU A 250 -0.70 1.71 18.27
CA LEU A 250 -0.19 2.94 17.69
C LEU A 250 -1.23 4.06 17.79
N PRO A 251 -0.80 5.32 17.95
CA PRO A 251 -1.68 6.47 17.80
C PRO A 251 -2.35 6.51 16.42
N ALA A 252 -3.59 6.99 16.33
CA ALA A 252 -4.34 7.10 15.09
C ALA A 252 -3.58 7.89 14.00
N ALA A 253 -2.90 8.98 14.36
CA ALA A 253 -2.05 9.71 13.43
C ALA A 253 -0.90 8.87 12.87
N ALA A 254 -0.26 8.04 13.71
CA ALA A 254 0.86 7.20 13.30
C ALA A 254 0.43 6.10 12.31
N LEU A 255 -0.78 5.57 12.48
CA LEU A 255 -1.36 4.58 11.57
C LEU A 255 -1.80 5.21 10.25
N SER A 256 -2.29 6.45 10.26
CA SER A 256 -2.96 7.11 9.12
C SER A 256 -2.23 7.06 7.78
N ARG A 257 -0.89 7.13 7.80
CA ARG A 257 -0.08 7.25 6.59
C ARG A 257 -0.09 6.00 5.74
N PHE A 258 0.02 4.82 6.35
CA PHE A 258 0.19 3.57 5.60
C PHE A 258 -0.97 2.63 5.85
N ALA A 259 -1.47 1.92 4.84
CA ALA A 259 -2.47 0.85 5.04
C ALA A 259 -2.23 -0.31 4.08
N ILE A 260 -2.47 -1.53 4.55
CA ILE A 260 -2.39 -2.76 3.75
C ILE A 260 -3.80 -3.34 3.58
N ARG A 261 -4.15 -3.72 2.35
CA ARG A 261 -5.41 -4.41 2.03
C ARG A 261 -5.36 -5.16 0.71
N SER A 262 -6.29 -6.09 0.48
CA SER A 262 -6.48 -6.70 -0.84
C SER A 262 -7.07 -5.71 -1.85
N GLU A 263 -6.48 -5.71 -3.05
CA GLU A 263 -6.86 -4.95 -4.24
C GLU A 263 -6.95 -5.91 -5.44
N GLY A 264 -8.08 -6.62 -5.54
CA GLY A 264 -8.20 -7.77 -6.43
C GLY A 264 -7.42 -8.97 -5.88
N GLU A 265 -6.47 -9.48 -6.67
CA GLU A 265 -5.63 -10.63 -6.30
C GLU A 265 -4.36 -10.24 -5.52
N LEU A 266 -4.09 -8.95 -5.37
CA LEU A 266 -2.88 -8.45 -4.73
C LEU A 266 -3.20 -7.89 -3.35
N LEU A 267 -2.37 -8.20 -2.36
CA LEU A 267 -2.32 -7.51 -1.08
C LEU A 267 -1.37 -6.31 -1.22
N VAL A 268 -1.85 -5.09 -1.04
CA VAL A 268 -1.10 -3.87 -1.37
C VAL A 268 -0.94 -2.99 -0.14
N LEU A 269 0.31 -2.70 0.23
CA LEU A 269 0.66 -1.65 1.18
C LEU A 269 0.73 -0.31 0.43
N ARG A 270 0.05 0.71 0.95
CA ARG A 270 0.00 2.05 0.36
C ARG A 270 0.52 3.11 1.32
N ASP A 271 1.07 4.19 0.77
CA ASP A 271 1.38 5.46 1.44
C ASP A 271 0.35 6.51 0.99
N TYR A 272 -0.51 6.93 1.91
CA TYR A 272 -1.57 7.92 1.68
C TYR A 272 -1.09 9.37 1.79
N ALA A 273 0.08 9.61 2.37
CA ALA A 273 0.73 10.92 2.34
C ALA A 273 1.42 11.16 0.98
N SER A 274 1.79 10.10 0.25
CA SER A 274 2.39 10.20 -1.08
C SER A 274 1.34 10.18 -2.19
N HIS A 275 1.46 11.10 -3.16
CA HIS A 275 0.69 11.07 -4.40
C HIS A 275 1.25 10.09 -5.44
N GLY A 276 2.38 9.43 -5.14
CA GLY A 276 2.99 8.43 -6.02
C GLY A 276 3.25 8.97 -7.43
N PRO A 277 3.00 8.17 -8.49
CA PRO A 277 3.21 8.59 -9.87
C PRO A 277 2.49 9.90 -10.25
N ARG A 278 1.26 10.09 -9.74
CA ARG A 278 0.43 11.28 -10.05
C ARG A 278 1.10 12.59 -9.66
N GLY A 279 1.81 12.61 -8.54
CA GLY A 279 2.50 13.81 -8.07
C GLY A 279 3.51 14.36 -9.10
N SER A 280 4.03 13.50 -9.97
CA SER A 280 4.96 13.88 -11.03
C SER A 280 4.31 14.14 -12.40
N ALA A 281 3.02 13.83 -12.58
CA ALA A 281 2.36 13.86 -13.89
C ALA A 281 2.38 15.25 -14.53
N ALA A 282 1.91 16.27 -13.81
CA ALA A 282 1.90 17.66 -14.29
C ALA A 282 3.32 18.17 -14.59
N ARG A 283 4.28 17.87 -13.70
CA ARG A 283 5.69 18.23 -13.90
C ARG A 283 6.26 17.60 -15.16
N ASN A 284 6.08 16.28 -15.34
CA ASN A 284 6.59 15.58 -16.50
C ASN A 284 5.89 16.05 -17.79
N ALA A 285 4.60 16.41 -17.73
CA ALA A 285 3.90 17.01 -18.85
C ALA A 285 4.50 18.37 -19.24
N LEU A 286 4.76 19.25 -18.27
CA LEU A 286 5.39 20.55 -18.50
C LEU A 286 6.82 20.42 -19.06
N ILE A 287 7.64 19.55 -18.46
CA ILE A 287 9.01 19.27 -18.94
C ILE A 287 8.95 18.72 -20.37
N GLY A 288 8.09 17.73 -20.61
CA GLY A 288 7.93 17.13 -21.93
C GLY A 288 7.49 18.13 -23.00
N ALA A 289 6.49 18.97 -22.69
CA ALA A 289 6.02 20.04 -23.57
C ALA A 289 7.12 21.07 -23.87
N ALA A 290 7.87 21.52 -22.85
CA ALA A 290 8.98 22.45 -23.04
C ALA A 290 10.10 21.86 -23.92
N LEU A 291 10.45 20.58 -23.72
CA LEU A 291 11.43 19.88 -24.56
C LEU A 291 10.96 19.77 -26.01
N LEU A 292 9.68 19.49 -26.26
CA LEU A 292 9.14 19.44 -27.62
C LEU A 292 9.10 20.82 -28.29
N LEU A 293 8.78 21.88 -27.55
CA LEU A 293 8.84 23.25 -28.08
C LEU A 293 10.28 23.65 -28.45
N ALA A 294 11.26 23.31 -27.60
CA ALA A 294 12.66 23.52 -27.91
C ALA A 294 13.11 22.71 -29.13
N ALA A 295 12.71 21.43 -29.21
CA ALA A 295 12.99 20.58 -30.37
C ALA A 295 12.40 21.16 -31.66
N LEU A 296 11.17 21.69 -31.61
CA LEU A 296 10.54 22.35 -32.76
C LEU A 296 11.35 23.55 -33.26
N ALA A 297 11.84 24.40 -32.35
CA ALA A 297 12.70 25.52 -32.71
C ALA A 297 14.01 25.06 -33.37
N LEU A 298 14.62 23.97 -32.88
CA LEU A 298 15.81 23.38 -33.50
C LEU A 298 15.51 22.79 -34.89
N TRP A 299 14.37 22.11 -35.06
CA TRP A 299 13.96 21.61 -36.38
C TRP A 299 13.77 22.74 -37.40
N ILE A 300 13.20 23.88 -36.98
CA ILE A 300 13.11 25.08 -37.83
C ILE A 300 14.52 25.56 -38.23
N GLN A 301 15.48 25.56 -37.30
CA GLN A 301 16.86 25.94 -37.59
C GLN A 301 17.56 24.93 -38.52
N VAL A 302 17.30 23.62 -38.38
CA VAL A 302 17.80 22.60 -39.33
C VAL A 302 17.31 22.92 -40.73
N MET A 303 16.02 23.20 -40.90
CA MET A 303 15.47 23.54 -42.22
C MET A 303 16.14 24.78 -42.81
N ARG A 304 16.38 25.82 -42.00
CA ARG A 304 17.10 27.03 -42.42
C ARG A 304 18.54 26.73 -42.85
N SER A 305 19.28 25.96 -42.06
CA SER A 305 20.67 25.59 -42.36
C SER A 305 20.78 24.71 -43.60
N VAL A 306 19.84 23.78 -43.82
CA VAL A 306 19.77 22.97 -45.05
C VAL A 306 19.52 23.87 -46.27
N SER A 307 18.58 24.81 -46.18
CA SER A 307 18.33 25.77 -47.27
C SER A 307 19.51 26.69 -47.56
N ALA A 308 20.36 26.97 -46.56
CA ALA A 308 21.58 27.77 -46.71
C ALA A 308 22.80 26.96 -47.20
N GLY A 309 22.70 25.62 -47.29
CA GLY A 309 23.83 24.75 -47.67
C GLY A 309 24.78 24.38 -46.51
N ASP A 310 24.49 24.81 -45.27
CA ASP A 310 25.33 24.60 -44.09
C ASP A 310 25.12 23.22 -43.46
N SER A 311 25.66 22.19 -44.12
CA SER A 311 25.44 20.79 -43.75
C SER A 311 25.97 20.43 -42.36
N GLY A 312 27.11 21.01 -41.92
CA GLY A 312 27.68 20.76 -40.59
C GLY A 312 26.78 21.25 -39.45
N ILE A 313 26.21 22.46 -39.58
CA ILE A 313 25.28 23.02 -38.60
C ILE A 313 23.98 22.21 -38.59
N ALA A 314 23.47 21.85 -39.78
CA ALA A 314 22.25 21.04 -39.90
C ALA A 314 22.36 19.69 -39.17
N ILE A 315 23.50 18.99 -39.26
CA ILE A 315 23.72 17.71 -38.58
C ILE A 315 23.78 17.89 -37.05
N GLY A 316 24.54 18.89 -36.57
CA GLY A 316 24.69 19.16 -35.14
C GLY A 316 23.37 19.55 -34.47
N VAL A 317 22.66 20.51 -35.07
CA VAL A 317 21.35 20.96 -34.59
C VAL A 317 20.31 19.85 -34.74
N GLY A 318 20.34 19.09 -35.83
CA GLY A 318 19.42 17.97 -36.07
C GLY A 318 19.56 16.86 -35.04
N SER A 319 20.80 16.52 -34.66
CA SER A 319 21.06 15.54 -33.59
C SER A 319 20.47 15.99 -32.25
N ALA A 320 20.66 17.27 -31.90
CA ALA A 320 20.06 17.85 -30.69
C ALA A 320 18.53 17.86 -30.76
N ALA A 321 17.95 18.21 -31.91
CA ALA A 321 16.49 18.19 -32.13
C ALA A 321 15.90 16.79 -31.91
N VAL A 322 16.52 15.75 -32.47
CA VAL A 322 16.12 14.35 -32.29
C VAL A 322 16.16 13.94 -30.81
N LEU A 323 17.25 14.24 -30.10
CA LEU A 323 17.39 13.91 -28.68
C LEU A 323 16.32 14.60 -27.82
N LEU A 324 16.06 15.90 -28.07
CA LEU A 324 15.02 16.63 -27.36
C LEU A 324 13.61 16.11 -27.69
N SER A 325 13.34 15.73 -28.94
CA SER A 325 12.08 15.11 -29.33
C SER A 325 11.84 13.78 -28.59
N LEU A 326 12.84 12.89 -28.57
CA LEU A 326 12.76 11.61 -27.87
C LEU A 326 12.58 11.79 -26.36
N ALA A 327 13.37 12.68 -25.75
CA ALA A 327 13.23 12.99 -24.33
C ALA A 327 11.84 13.58 -24.02
N GLY A 328 11.38 14.55 -24.80
CA GLY A 328 10.06 15.16 -24.66
C GLY A 328 8.93 14.14 -24.75
N TYR A 329 9.01 13.24 -25.74
CA TYR A 329 8.06 12.14 -25.89
C TYR A 329 8.08 11.17 -24.69
N ALA A 330 9.26 10.80 -24.19
CA ALA A 330 9.39 9.96 -23.01
C ALA A 330 8.74 10.60 -21.75
N PHE A 331 9.00 11.89 -21.50
CA PHE A 331 8.40 12.62 -20.38
C PHE A 331 6.86 12.70 -20.49
N LEU A 332 6.33 12.97 -21.69
CA LEU A 332 4.88 12.96 -21.93
C LEU A 332 4.27 11.56 -21.78
N GLY A 333 5.00 10.52 -22.19
CA GLY A 333 4.63 9.13 -21.96
C GLY A 333 4.47 8.84 -20.46
N VAL A 334 5.49 9.18 -19.65
CA VAL A 334 5.43 9.04 -18.19
C VAL A 334 4.28 9.85 -17.60
N ALA A 335 4.07 11.08 -18.07
CA ALA A 335 2.97 11.93 -17.60
C ALA A 335 1.60 11.29 -17.90
N ARG A 336 1.40 10.76 -19.10
CA ARG A 336 0.18 10.06 -19.52
C ARG A 336 -0.08 8.80 -18.69
N PHE A 337 0.93 7.98 -18.41
CA PHE A 337 0.76 6.81 -17.54
C PHE A 337 0.49 7.22 -16.09
N SER A 338 1.18 8.24 -15.60
CA SER A 338 1.02 8.76 -14.25
C SER A 338 -0.36 9.39 -14.02
N SER A 339 -0.93 10.08 -15.02
CA SER A 339 -2.26 10.70 -14.90
C SER A 339 -3.41 9.67 -14.89
N ARG A 340 -3.21 8.53 -15.58
CA ARG A 340 -4.14 7.39 -15.57
C ARG A 340 -4.20 6.66 -14.24
N TYR A 341 -3.15 6.79 -13.41
CA TYR A 341 -3.12 6.16 -12.11
C TYR A 341 -4.27 6.67 -11.23
N ALA A 342 -5.30 5.86 -10.97
CA ALA A 342 -6.56 6.37 -10.40
C ALA A 342 -6.52 6.68 -8.89
N ALA A 343 -5.56 6.13 -8.15
CA ALA A 343 -5.48 6.28 -6.70
C ALA A 343 -4.95 7.65 -6.26
N ARG A 344 -5.34 8.12 -5.06
CA ARG A 344 -4.75 9.33 -4.44
C ARG A 344 -3.50 9.02 -3.61
N SER A 345 -3.21 7.75 -3.39
CA SER A 345 -2.11 7.22 -2.58
C SER A 345 -1.11 6.44 -3.44
N ALA A 346 0.14 6.34 -2.99
CA ALA A 346 1.16 5.57 -3.68
C ALA A 346 1.16 4.11 -3.19
N PRO A 347 1.25 3.11 -4.08
CA PRO A 347 1.60 1.76 -3.66
C PRO A 347 3.07 1.74 -3.23
N VAL A 348 3.35 1.01 -2.16
CA VAL A 348 4.66 0.89 -1.54
C VAL A 348 5.23 -0.48 -1.85
N VAL A 349 4.47 -1.52 -1.53
CA VAL A 349 4.77 -2.91 -1.86
C VAL A 349 3.47 -3.63 -2.20
N SER A 350 3.52 -4.54 -3.16
CA SER A 350 2.42 -5.39 -3.56
C SER A 350 2.82 -6.85 -3.44
N PHE A 351 2.01 -7.65 -2.77
CA PHE A 351 2.19 -9.09 -2.60
C PHE A 351 1.12 -9.80 -3.42
N GLY A 352 1.54 -10.71 -4.29
CA GLY A 352 0.66 -11.51 -5.12
C GLY A 352 1.03 -12.99 -5.05
N PRO A 353 0.27 -13.87 -5.71
CA PRO A 353 0.46 -15.31 -5.58
C PRO A 353 1.91 -15.77 -5.87
N GLY A 354 2.65 -16.15 -4.83
CA GLY A 354 4.05 -16.61 -4.87
C GLY A 354 5.13 -15.52 -4.97
N ARG A 355 4.78 -14.23 -5.02
CA ARG A 355 5.72 -13.15 -5.37
C ARG A 355 5.36 -11.80 -4.75
N PHE A 356 6.31 -10.88 -4.72
CA PHE A 356 6.06 -9.49 -4.30
C PHE A 356 6.83 -8.49 -5.16
N VAL A 357 6.39 -7.24 -5.17
CA VAL A 357 6.99 -6.13 -5.91
C VAL A 357 7.08 -4.93 -4.98
N VAL A 358 8.28 -4.41 -4.76
CA VAL A 358 8.50 -3.11 -4.09
C VAL A 358 8.50 -2.01 -5.14
N ALA A 359 7.75 -0.94 -4.89
CA ALA A 359 7.61 0.12 -5.85
C ALA A 359 8.94 0.90 -6.03
N PRO A 360 9.32 1.26 -7.26
CA PRO A 360 10.66 1.77 -7.57
C PRO A 360 10.94 3.16 -6.97
N TRP A 361 9.91 3.92 -6.60
CA TRP A 361 10.07 5.23 -5.94
C TRP A 361 10.31 5.12 -4.43
N VAL A 362 10.14 3.94 -3.83
CA VAL A 362 10.35 3.74 -2.39
C VAL A 362 11.79 3.37 -2.09
N SER A 363 12.35 2.44 -2.87
CA SER A 363 13.71 1.95 -2.64
C SER A 363 14.74 2.96 -3.14
N ARG A 364 15.55 3.50 -2.21
CA ARG A 364 16.76 4.28 -2.52
C ARG A 364 17.96 3.39 -2.86
N THR A 365 17.93 2.13 -2.41
CA THR A 365 18.95 1.10 -2.60
C THR A 365 18.23 -0.22 -2.84
N GLY A 366 18.30 -0.78 -4.06
CA GLY A 366 18.01 -2.20 -4.28
C GLY A 366 16.78 -2.60 -5.12
N ALA A 367 15.83 -1.72 -5.46
CA ALA A 367 14.69 -2.09 -6.33
C ALA A 367 15.01 -2.16 -7.83
N ILE A 368 16.29 -2.10 -8.18
CA ILE A 368 16.75 -2.42 -9.53
C ILE A 368 17.50 -3.73 -9.37
N ASP A 369 16.86 -4.83 -9.73
CA ASP A 369 17.58 -6.07 -10.00
C ASP A 369 18.68 -5.72 -11.03
N LEU A 370 19.93 -5.73 -10.58
CA LEU A 370 21.09 -5.39 -11.40
C LEU A 370 21.44 -6.53 -12.38
N ARG A 371 20.67 -7.62 -12.38
CA ARG A 371 20.85 -8.74 -13.31
C ARG A 371 19.99 -8.54 -14.58
N PRO A 372 20.47 -9.00 -15.75
CA PRO A 372 19.78 -8.82 -17.04
C PRO A 372 18.41 -9.49 -17.16
N GLU A 373 17.98 -10.26 -16.15
CA GLU A 373 16.64 -10.88 -16.06
C GLU A 373 15.59 -9.91 -15.48
N GLY A 374 16.03 -8.80 -14.85
CA GLY A 374 15.20 -7.86 -14.11
C GLY A 374 14.63 -6.72 -14.95
N ARG A 375 13.37 -6.84 -15.37
CA ARG A 375 12.61 -5.64 -15.79
C ARG A 375 12.30 -4.80 -14.56
N LEU A 376 12.29 -3.47 -14.71
CA LEU A 376 11.79 -2.50 -13.73
C LEU A 376 10.48 -3.02 -13.09
N GLY A 377 10.46 -3.30 -11.78
CA GLY A 377 9.30 -3.95 -11.14
C GLY A 377 9.25 -5.47 -11.29
N ALA A 378 10.40 -6.15 -11.41
CA ALA A 378 10.51 -7.60 -11.39
C ALA A 378 9.95 -8.13 -10.08
N ALA A 379 8.95 -9.00 -10.18
CA ALA A 379 8.37 -9.64 -9.02
C ALA A 379 9.37 -10.66 -8.45
N ILE A 380 9.74 -10.47 -7.20
CA ILE A 380 10.66 -11.33 -6.45
C ILE A 380 9.84 -12.46 -5.84
N SER A 381 10.37 -13.68 -5.81
CA SER A 381 9.64 -14.77 -5.18
C SER A 381 9.47 -14.51 -3.69
N ALA A 382 8.27 -14.71 -3.15
CA ALA A 382 8.05 -14.65 -1.70
C ALA A 382 8.83 -15.76 -0.94
N GLY A 383 9.26 -16.80 -1.65
CA GLY A 383 10.17 -17.83 -1.14
C GLY A 383 11.65 -17.40 -1.08
N GLU A 384 12.01 -16.26 -1.66
CA GLU A 384 13.38 -15.69 -1.60
C GLU A 384 13.57 -14.73 -0.43
N VAL A 385 12.50 -14.39 0.30
CA VAL A 385 12.56 -13.55 1.50
C VAL A 385 13.14 -14.35 2.66
N ARG A 386 14.26 -13.87 3.20
CA ARG A 386 14.95 -14.46 4.35
C ARG A 386 14.43 -13.90 5.66
N GLU A 387 14.33 -12.58 5.75
CA GLU A 387 13.80 -11.85 6.89
C GLU A 387 13.29 -10.47 6.47
N ILE A 388 12.43 -9.88 7.30
CA ILE A 388 12.07 -8.47 7.21
C ILE A 388 12.53 -7.81 8.51
N ARG A 389 13.36 -6.77 8.41
CA ARG A 389 13.99 -6.12 9.56
C ARG A 389 13.80 -4.61 9.55
N VAL A 390 13.95 -4.01 10.71
CA VAL A 390 13.96 -2.55 10.88
C VAL A 390 15.41 -2.11 11.06
N LEU A 391 15.86 -1.17 10.22
CA LEU A 391 17.21 -0.62 10.29
C LEU A 391 17.17 0.91 10.42
N PRO A 392 18.01 1.53 11.26
CA PRO A 392 18.18 2.98 11.24
C PRO A 392 18.81 3.42 9.91
N ARG A 393 18.26 4.47 9.29
CA ARG A 393 18.68 4.99 7.99
C ARG A 393 18.61 6.52 7.99
N GLY A 394 19.75 7.17 8.25
CA GLY A 394 19.77 8.63 8.45
C GLY A 394 18.97 9.00 9.69
N ASP A 395 18.03 9.93 9.55
CA ASP A 395 17.18 10.43 10.65
C ASP A 395 15.89 9.61 10.85
N GLY A 396 15.77 8.44 10.23
CA GLY A 396 14.59 7.59 10.32
C GLY A 396 14.91 6.10 10.33
N PHE A 397 13.87 5.30 10.09
CA PHE A 397 13.89 3.85 10.15
C PHE A 397 13.36 3.28 8.83
N ALA A 398 14.11 2.34 8.27
CA ALA A 398 13.75 1.58 7.08
C ALA A 398 13.20 0.21 7.48
N VAL A 399 12.10 -0.20 6.86
CA VAL A 399 11.67 -1.60 6.83
C VAL A 399 12.31 -2.22 5.59
N GLU A 400 13.29 -3.09 5.82
CA GLU A 400 14.11 -3.71 4.79
C GLU A 400 13.70 -5.18 4.63
N ILE A 401 13.45 -5.61 3.40
CA ILE A 401 13.21 -7.00 3.04
C ILE A 401 14.54 -7.60 2.58
N GLU A 402 15.10 -8.52 3.35
CA GLU A 402 16.31 -9.25 2.98
C GLU A 402 15.92 -10.40 2.05
N THR A 403 16.50 -10.42 0.84
CA THR A 403 16.21 -11.43 -0.18
C THR A 403 17.48 -12.13 -0.66
N ASP A 404 17.32 -13.22 -1.42
CA ASP A 404 18.45 -13.83 -2.14
C ASP A 404 19.13 -12.90 -3.17
N HIS A 405 18.50 -11.77 -3.50
CA HIS A 405 19.01 -10.72 -4.40
C HIS A 405 19.66 -9.55 -3.63
N GLY A 406 19.68 -9.62 -2.29
CA GLY A 406 20.15 -8.57 -1.39
C GLY A 406 19.01 -7.83 -0.69
N PRO A 407 19.36 -6.85 0.16
CA PRO A 407 18.41 -6.04 0.91
C PRO A 407 17.63 -5.07 0.02
N ILE A 408 16.35 -4.89 0.31
CA ILE A 408 15.46 -3.94 -0.38
C ILE A 408 14.71 -3.10 0.65
N ASP A 409 14.94 -1.79 0.62
CA ASP A 409 14.17 -0.83 1.42
C ASP A 409 12.73 -0.78 0.89
N ALA A 410 11.79 -1.30 1.68
CA ALA A 410 10.38 -1.37 1.30
C ALA A 410 9.52 -0.28 1.94
N LEU A 411 9.93 0.32 3.06
CA LEU A 411 9.24 1.46 3.68
C LEU A 411 10.24 2.32 4.46
N LEU A 412 10.02 3.63 4.50
CA LEU A 412 10.80 4.59 5.32
C LEU A 412 9.84 5.41 6.19
N THR A 413 10.16 5.54 7.47
CA THR A 413 9.40 6.33 8.46
C THR A 413 10.34 6.97 9.47
N GLU A 414 9.92 8.04 10.12
CA GLU A 414 10.72 8.74 11.16
C GLU A 414 10.61 8.04 12.52
N ARG A 415 9.69 7.10 12.67
CA ARG A 415 9.36 6.45 13.94
C ARG A 415 9.63 4.94 13.93
N GLU A 416 10.39 4.48 14.92
CA GLU A 416 10.77 3.06 15.02
C GLU A 416 9.57 2.14 15.32
N ASP A 417 8.65 2.56 16.18
CA ASP A 417 7.45 1.78 16.52
C ASP A 417 6.55 1.56 15.30
N VAL A 418 6.39 2.58 14.46
CA VAL A 418 5.71 2.49 13.16
C VAL A 418 6.44 1.54 12.21
N ALA A 419 7.78 1.60 12.17
CA ALA A 419 8.57 0.68 11.33
C ALA A 419 8.41 -0.78 11.78
N ARG A 420 8.45 -1.05 13.09
CA ARG A 420 8.24 -2.40 13.65
C ARG A 420 6.84 -2.93 13.38
N TYR A 421 5.82 -2.08 13.51
CA TYR A 421 4.45 -2.42 13.15
C TYR A 421 4.33 -2.87 11.69
N TRP A 422 4.90 -2.09 10.75
CA TRP A 422 4.84 -2.42 9.33
C TRP A 422 5.74 -3.59 8.94
N ARG A 423 6.87 -3.80 9.62
CA ARG A 423 7.66 -5.04 9.50
C ARG A 423 6.77 -6.26 9.76
N ASP A 424 6.03 -6.27 10.87
CA ASP A 424 5.21 -7.42 11.26
C ASP A 424 4.03 -7.64 10.30
N ALA A 425 3.40 -6.55 9.83
CA ALA A 425 2.35 -6.62 8.83
C ALA A 425 2.88 -7.16 7.48
N MET A 426 4.08 -6.75 7.07
CA MET A 426 4.72 -7.23 5.85
C MET A 426 5.18 -8.67 5.97
N ASP A 427 5.64 -9.12 7.14
CA ASP A 427 6.05 -10.50 7.37
C ASP A 427 4.86 -11.46 7.21
N ARG A 428 3.72 -11.11 7.82
CA ARG A 428 2.43 -11.80 7.59
C ARG A 428 2.02 -11.77 6.12
N ALA A 429 2.16 -10.62 5.45
CA ALA A 429 1.84 -10.49 4.03
C ALA A 429 2.67 -11.45 3.16
N VAL A 430 4.00 -11.52 3.39
CA VAL A 430 4.91 -12.45 2.70
C VAL A 430 4.52 -13.90 2.97
N ALA A 431 4.28 -14.26 4.23
CA ALA A 431 3.86 -15.61 4.61
C ALA A 431 2.56 -16.02 3.89
N SER A 432 1.60 -15.10 3.83
CA SER A 432 0.28 -15.31 3.22
C SER A 432 0.34 -15.60 1.70
N VAL A 433 1.39 -15.17 1.01
CA VAL A 433 1.58 -15.39 -0.44
C VAL A 433 2.67 -16.40 -0.79
N ARG A 434 3.44 -16.89 0.19
CA ARG A 434 4.60 -17.78 -0.04
C ARG A 434 4.15 -19.18 -0.48
N HIS A 435 4.64 -19.64 -1.64
CA HIS A 435 4.33 -20.97 -2.18
C HIS A 435 4.71 -22.12 -1.21
N ALA A 436 3.90 -23.18 -1.15
CA ALA A 436 4.06 -24.31 -0.23
C ALA A 436 5.33 -25.14 -0.46
N GLY A 437 5.79 -25.25 -1.71
CA GLY A 437 6.88 -26.14 -2.16
C GLY A 437 8.30 -25.82 -1.66
N GLY A 438 8.45 -24.94 -0.66
CA GLY A 438 9.75 -24.57 -0.09
C GLY A 438 10.69 -23.86 -1.08
N PRO A 439 11.98 -23.68 -0.72
CA PRO A 439 12.94 -23.04 -1.60
C PRO A 439 13.11 -23.85 -2.89
N SER A 440 13.07 -23.17 -4.04
CA SER A 440 13.23 -23.78 -5.36
C SER A 440 14.53 -24.59 -5.48
N ALA A 441 14.61 -25.51 -6.43
CA ALA A 441 15.83 -26.29 -6.68
C ALA A 441 17.06 -25.39 -6.88
N LYS A 442 16.88 -24.23 -7.54
CA LYS A 442 17.92 -23.20 -7.75
C LYS A 442 18.36 -22.57 -6.41
N GLN A 443 17.42 -22.29 -5.50
CA GLN A 443 17.74 -21.79 -4.15
C GLN A 443 18.48 -22.84 -3.32
N ARG A 444 18.07 -24.11 -3.39
CA ARG A 444 18.78 -25.22 -2.70
C ARG A 444 20.21 -25.38 -3.21
N LEU A 445 20.43 -25.26 -4.52
CA LEU A 445 21.77 -25.29 -5.12
C LEU A 445 22.62 -24.09 -4.68
N ARG A 446 22.05 -22.88 -4.64
CA ARG A 446 22.75 -21.68 -4.14
C ARG A 446 23.11 -21.80 -2.66
N ALA A 447 22.19 -22.26 -1.82
CA ALA A 447 22.46 -22.49 -0.39
C ALA A 447 23.60 -23.49 -0.18
N ARG A 448 23.63 -24.58 -0.97
CA ARG A 448 24.75 -25.53 -0.97
C ARG A 448 26.06 -24.87 -1.40
N ALA A 449 26.05 -24.06 -2.46
CA ALA A 449 27.24 -23.35 -2.93
C ALA A 449 27.75 -22.32 -1.89
N GLN A 450 26.86 -21.59 -1.21
CA GLN A 450 27.22 -20.65 -0.14
C GLN A 450 27.79 -21.37 1.08
N ALA A 451 27.20 -22.50 1.49
CA ALA A 451 27.73 -23.33 2.57
C ALA A 451 29.12 -23.91 2.24
N GLN A 452 29.39 -24.21 0.97
CA GLN A 452 30.71 -24.66 0.50
C GLN A 452 31.74 -23.52 0.38
N GLN A 453 31.29 -22.27 0.22
CA GLN A 453 32.13 -21.08 0.09
C GLN A 453 32.42 -20.38 1.41
N ALA A 454 31.64 -20.63 2.47
CA ALA A 454 31.95 -20.17 3.82
C ALA A 454 33.28 -20.82 4.25
N PRO A 455 34.40 -20.07 4.28
CA PRO A 455 35.67 -20.64 4.71
C PRO A 455 35.55 -20.98 6.19
N ALA A 456 36.33 -21.97 6.62
CA ALA A 456 36.66 -22.18 8.03
C ALA A 456 37.32 -20.89 8.57
N ALA A 457 36.52 -19.92 8.97
CA ALA A 457 36.93 -18.81 9.80
C ALA A 457 37.01 -19.34 11.23
N GLY A 458 38.00 -20.22 11.44
CA GLY A 458 38.54 -20.64 12.73
C GLY A 458 40.00 -20.23 12.76
#